data_AF-A0A921H0L5-F1
#
_entry.id   AF-A0A921H0L5-F1
#
_cell.length_a   1.000
_cell.length_b   1.000
_cell.length_c   1.000
_cell.angle_alpha   90.00
_cell.angle_beta   90.00
_cell.angle_gamma   90.00
#
_symmetry.space_group_name_H-M   'P 1'
#
loop_
_entity.id
_entity.type
_entity.pdbx_description
1 polymer ?
#
loop_
_entity_poly.entity_id
_entity_poly.type
_entity_poly.pdbx_seq_one_letter_code
_entity_poly.pdbx_strand_id
1 'polypeptide(L)'
;MKLEDYLKFAFDVKENKRFKYKIIGTFDRYRDVGKLGDTNILEHVNKGADIFDYIYFFDNETVKIYEPSEFFVLSNEPIVYKFNNDKINVKTSITKLETYIKGYGKKKTKKETKNYNPIKTSDLKLKGKFDEKGTYSTEEKGAYYTVTLNAKWGNETLEFKMKRGKLGGIISVYIDNKKVDDFSTYSNSAKTDTIILTNTLSKGKHTIKVKFDGGDDSVDYDGKSPVMYIGGEKSTIFNQTAKITGADIYHTYAEYQSPLYDDFTPRQAKTVYDDNAETEEELKAILKEKIHDEPDVEVSTNYIGYDTIKENSKVRLIHRPMNFNTEVNVVKLTRKHPELHEPTEIDFGNSKVNILKLQQI
;
A
#
# COMPACT_ATOMS: atom_id res chain seq x y z
N MET A 1 14.39 -0.94 -9.00
CA MET A 1 15.80 -0.90 -9.44
C MET A 1 16.54 0.17 -8.64
N LYS A 2 17.83 -0.03 -8.33
CA LYS A 2 18.67 1.01 -7.70
C LYS A 2 19.21 1.99 -8.75
N LEU A 3 19.51 3.23 -8.36
CA LEU A 3 20.03 4.26 -9.27
C LEU A 3 21.30 3.80 -9.99
N GLU A 4 22.24 3.18 -9.27
CA GLU A 4 23.49 2.67 -9.81
C GLU A 4 23.25 1.65 -10.95
N ASP A 5 22.34 0.71 -10.75
CA ASP A 5 21.99 -0.30 -11.76
C ASP A 5 21.33 0.35 -12.98
N TYR A 6 20.48 1.36 -12.75
CA TYR A 6 19.84 2.14 -13.81
C TYR A 6 20.85 2.89 -14.67
N LEU A 7 21.85 3.54 -14.05
CA LEU A 7 22.88 4.29 -14.78
C LEU A 7 23.83 3.36 -15.54
N LYS A 8 24.24 2.23 -14.95
CA LYS A 8 25.07 1.22 -15.63
C LYS A 8 24.47 0.77 -16.96
N PHE A 9 23.15 0.61 -17.02
CA PHE A 9 22.47 0.20 -18.25
C PHE A 9 22.81 1.09 -19.46
N ALA A 10 22.95 2.41 -19.28
CA ALA A 10 23.26 3.33 -20.37
C ALA A 10 24.77 3.60 -20.54
N PHE A 11 25.53 3.64 -19.45
CA PHE A 11 26.95 4.02 -19.47
C PHE A 11 27.89 2.84 -19.80
N ASP A 12 27.49 1.59 -19.52
CA ASP A 12 28.33 0.40 -19.82
C ASP A 12 28.24 -0.06 -21.28
N VAL A 13 27.32 0.53 -22.08
CA VAL A 13 27.20 0.27 -23.52
C VAL A 13 28.45 0.78 -24.24
N LYS A 14 28.98 -0.03 -25.17
CA LYS A 14 30.27 0.24 -25.86
C LYS A 14 30.34 1.63 -26.49
N GLU A 15 29.24 2.13 -27.04
CA GLU A 15 29.13 3.43 -27.70
C GLU A 15 29.22 4.63 -26.73
N ASN A 16 28.91 4.41 -25.45
CA ASN A 16 28.86 5.45 -24.43
C ASN A 16 30.06 5.44 -23.47
N LYS A 17 31.03 4.53 -23.65
CA LYS A 17 32.19 4.35 -22.76
C LYS A 17 33.07 5.59 -22.56
N ARG A 18 32.96 6.59 -23.42
CA ARG A 18 33.64 7.89 -23.23
C ARG A 18 33.06 8.66 -22.05
N PHE A 19 31.77 8.50 -21.76
CA PHE A 19 31.11 9.18 -20.66
C PHE A 19 31.29 8.41 -19.35
N LYS A 20 31.52 9.14 -18.27
CA LYS A 20 31.57 8.65 -16.89
C LYS A 20 30.45 9.29 -16.09
N TYR A 21 30.06 8.68 -14.97
CA TYR A 21 29.17 9.31 -14.02
C TYR A 21 29.74 9.27 -12.60
N LYS A 22 29.30 10.22 -11.77
CA LYS A 22 29.60 10.27 -10.34
C LYS A 22 28.34 10.60 -9.56
N ILE A 23 27.96 9.72 -8.64
CA ILE A 23 26.85 9.92 -7.71
C ILE A 23 27.38 10.65 -6.46
N ILE A 24 26.67 11.69 -6.02
CA ILE A 24 26.97 12.54 -4.87
C ILE A 24 25.69 12.59 -4.02
N GLY A 25 25.74 11.97 -2.84
CA GLY A 25 24.57 11.72 -1.99
C GLY A 25 24.18 10.25 -1.93
N THR A 26 23.03 9.96 -1.33
CA THR A 26 22.58 8.60 -0.99
C THR A 26 21.23 8.29 -1.63
N PHE A 27 21.19 7.25 -2.49
CA PHE A 27 20.00 6.81 -3.21
C PHE A 27 19.66 5.35 -2.88
N ASP A 28 19.15 5.11 -1.68
CA ASP A 28 18.93 3.75 -1.17
C ASP A 28 17.61 3.10 -1.62
N ARG A 29 16.67 3.91 -2.13
CA ARG A 29 15.33 3.45 -2.47
C ARG A 29 15.29 2.75 -3.82
N TYR A 30 14.60 1.62 -3.86
CA TYR A 30 14.23 0.99 -5.12
C TYR A 30 13.14 1.82 -5.78
N ARG A 31 13.33 2.17 -7.05
CA ARG A 31 12.29 2.80 -7.88
C ARG A 31 11.76 1.83 -8.92
N ASP A 32 10.48 1.97 -9.25
CA ASP A 32 9.89 1.23 -10.36
C ASP A 32 10.41 1.83 -11.67
N VAL A 33 11.05 0.99 -12.47
CA VAL A 33 11.67 1.37 -13.74
C VAL A 33 11.01 0.52 -14.81
N GLY A 34 10.37 1.20 -15.77
CA GLY A 34 9.77 0.55 -16.94
C GLY A 34 10.81 -0.11 -17.86
N LYS A 35 10.39 -0.45 -19.08
CA LYS A 35 11.30 -1.04 -20.07
C LYS A 35 12.47 -0.08 -20.36
N LEU A 36 13.68 -0.61 -20.22
CA LEU A 36 14.93 0.07 -20.58
C LEU A 36 15.31 -0.27 -22.03
N GLY A 37 15.62 0.74 -22.84
CA GLY A 37 16.00 0.56 -24.25
C GLY A 37 15.75 1.81 -25.11
N ASP A 38 16.31 1.84 -26.32
CA ASP A 38 16.05 2.82 -27.39
C ASP A 38 16.15 4.31 -26.99
N THR A 39 17.05 4.66 -26.06
CA THR A 39 17.29 6.05 -25.65
C THR A 39 18.77 6.38 -25.72
N ASN A 40 19.08 7.63 -26.09
CA ASN A 40 20.45 8.13 -25.99
C ASN A 40 20.80 8.47 -24.54
N ILE A 41 22.09 8.68 -24.24
CA ILE A 41 22.59 8.89 -22.87
C ILE A 41 21.93 10.09 -22.17
N LEU A 42 21.67 11.17 -22.89
CA LEU A 42 21.02 12.36 -22.33
C LEU A 42 19.58 12.06 -21.98
N GLU A 43 18.84 11.41 -22.87
CA GLU A 43 17.44 11.03 -22.63
C GLU A 43 17.32 10.02 -21.47
N HIS A 44 18.27 9.09 -21.35
CA HIS A 44 18.33 8.15 -20.23
C HIS A 44 18.61 8.87 -18.90
N VAL A 45 19.55 9.81 -18.86
CA VAL A 45 19.82 10.62 -17.66
C VAL A 45 18.60 11.48 -17.32
N ASN A 46 17.96 12.11 -18.30
CA ASN A 46 16.75 12.91 -18.06
C ASN A 46 15.61 12.07 -17.46
N LYS A 47 15.33 10.89 -18.03
CA LYS A 47 14.31 9.96 -17.49
C LYS A 47 14.69 9.47 -16.10
N GLY A 48 15.98 9.24 -15.85
CA GLY A 48 16.47 8.87 -14.54
C GLY A 48 16.19 9.95 -13.49
N ALA A 49 16.38 11.22 -13.85
CA ALA A 49 16.11 12.33 -12.95
C ALA A 49 14.63 12.39 -12.54
N ASP A 50 13.69 12.10 -13.44
CA ASP A 50 12.25 12.00 -13.13
C ASP A 50 11.90 10.81 -12.20
N ILE A 51 12.66 9.71 -12.28
CA ILE A 51 12.37 8.47 -11.54
C ILE A 51 13.03 8.50 -10.15
N PHE A 52 14.24 9.02 -10.07
CA PHE A 52 15.11 8.97 -8.90
C PHE A 52 15.26 10.34 -8.21
N ASP A 53 14.62 11.39 -8.73
CA ASP A 53 14.59 12.75 -8.18
C ASP A 53 15.98 13.37 -7.97
N TYR A 54 16.93 13.06 -8.86
CA TYR A 54 18.28 13.62 -8.81
C TYR A 54 18.45 14.86 -9.68
N ILE A 55 19.47 15.65 -9.37
CA ILE A 55 19.93 16.78 -10.18
C ILE A 55 21.20 16.35 -10.91
N TYR A 56 21.37 16.69 -12.20
CA TYR A 56 22.55 16.29 -12.96
C TYR A 56 23.21 17.43 -13.73
N PHE A 57 24.53 17.32 -13.89
CA PHE A 57 25.35 18.24 -14.69
C PHE A 57 26.30 17.47 -15.59
N PHE A 58 26.39 17.89 -16.85
CA PHE A 58 27.41 17.42 -17.78
C PHE A 58 28.65 18.30 -17.65
N ASP A 59 29.69 17.77 -17.01
CA ASP A 59 31.03 18.38 -16.94
C ASP A 59 31.94 17.64 -17.92
N ASN A 60 31.96 18.14 -19.17
CA ASN A 60 32.62 17.49 -20.31
C ASN A 60 32.11 16.05 -20.49
N GLU A 61 32.98 15.05 -20.28
CA GLU A 61 32.64 13.63 -20.37
C GLU A 61 32.14 13.04 -19.05
N THR A 62 32.05 13.82 -17.97
CA THR A 62 31.60 13.33 -16.65
C THR A 62 30.24 13.90 -16.28
N VAL A 63 29.26 13.02 -16.05
CA VAL A 63 27.94 13.38 -15.55
C VAL A 63 27.95 13.31 -14.03
N LYS A 64 27.81 14.46 -13.36
CA LYS A 64 27.65 14.51 -11.90
C LYS A 64 26.16 14.40 -11.57
N ILE A 65 25.81 13.51 -10.66
CA ILE A 65 24.44 13.23 -10.22
C ILE A 65 24.37 13.52 -8.73
N TYR A 66 23.51 14.44 -8.34
CA TYR A 66 23.37 14.93 -6.98
C TYR A 66 22.03 14.56 -6.39
N GLU A 67 22.03 14.10 -5.15
CA GLU A 67 20.86 14.18 -4.29
C GLU A 67 20.53 15.67 -4.02
N PRO A 68 19.25 16.09 -4.06
CA PRO A 68 18.90 17.51 -3.87
C PRO A 68 19.44 18.13 -2.57
N SER A 69 19.54 17.33 -1.50
CA SER A 69 20.10 17.71 -0.19
C SER A 69 21.60 18.05 -0.24
N GLU A 70 22.35 17.43 -1.15
CA GLU A 70 23.79 17.62 -1.34
C GLU A 70 24.11 18.71 -2.38
N PHE A 71 23.13 19.07 -3.22
CA PHE A 71 23.31 20.09 -4.26
C PHE A 71 23.10 21.50 -3.74
N PHE A 72 21.94 21.74 -3.09
CA PHE A 72 21.51 23.08 -2.75
C PHE A 72 22.16 23.59 -1.47
N VAL A 73 22.76 24.78 -1.54
CA VAL A 73 23.35 25.48 -0.41
C VAL A 73 22.47 26.66 -0.04
N LEU A 74 22.02 26.69 1.21
CA LEU A 74 21.23 27.80 1.74
C LEU A 74 22.08 29.07 1.80
N SER A 75 21.60 30.13 1.15
CA SER A 75 22.17 31.47 1.22
C SER A 75 21.92 32.10 2.59
N ASN A 76 22.89 32.89 3.07
CA ASN A 76 22.75 33.63 4.32
C ASN A 76 21.78 34.81 4.16
N GLU A 77 21.69 35.39 2.97
CA GLU A 77 20.78 36.50 2.68
C GLU A 77 19.41 36.03 2.14
N PRO A 78 18.30 36.37 2.82
CA PRO A 78 16.96 36.11 2.30
C PRO A 78 16.61 37.08 1.17
N ILE A 79 15.74 36.66 0.26
CA ILE A 79 15.09 37.58 -0.68
C ILE A 79 13.85 38.14 -0.01
N VAL A 80 13.85 39.45 0.20
CA VAL A 80 12.76 40.16 0.87
C VAL A 80 12.10 41.07 -0.15
N TYR A 81 10.78 40.91 -0.31
CA TYR A 81 9.98 41.68 -1.26
C TYR A 81 10.27 43.19 -1.16
N LYS A 82 10.72 43.81 -2.26
CA LYS A 82 11.08 45.24 -2.39
C LYS A 82 12.22 45.74 -1.48
N PHE A 83 13.04 44.85 -0.91
CA PHE A 83 14.20 45.26 -0.11
C PHE A 83 15.51 45.09 -0.89
N ASN A 84 15.78 43.89 -1.38
CA ASN A 84 17.00 43.55 -2.16
C ASN A 84 16.68 43.21 -3.63
N ASN A 85 15.64 43.84 -4.16
CA ASN A 85 15.17 43.73 -5.55
C ASN A 85 14.40 45.00 -5.94
N ASP A 86 14.61 45.48 -7.17
CA ASP A 86 13.84 46.60 -7.73
C ASP A 86 12.56 46.10 -8.44
N LYS A 87 12.67 44.92 -9.06
CA LYS A 87 11.62 44.23 -9.78
C LYS A 87 11.47 42.83 -9.18
N ILE A 88 10.27 42.52 -8.74
CA ILE A 88 9.92 41.19 -8.28
C ILE A 88 8.53 40.84 -8.79
N ASN A 89 8.44 39.72 -9.49
CA ASN A 89 7.19 39.13 -9.91
C ASN A 89 7.03 37.79 -9.20
N VAL A 90 5.91 37.61 -8.51
CA VAL A 90 5.61 36.41 -7.73
C VAL A 90 4.33 35.79 -8.28
N LYS A 91 4.39 34.49 -8.58
CA LYS A 91 3.22 33.68 -8.91
C LYS A 91 3.11 32.56 -7.90
N THR A 92 1.90 32.37 -7.36
CA THR A 92 1.58 31.27 -6.45
C THR A 92 0.46 30.43 -7.05
N SER A 93 0.60 29.11 -7.03
CA SER A 93 -0.39 28.17 -7.52
C SER A 93 -0.69 27.11 -6.46
N ILE A 94 -1.97 26.95 -6.14
CA ILE A 94 -2.46 25.86 -5.28
C ILE A 94 -3.13 24.75 -6.09
N THR A 95 -3.05 24.77 -7.42
CA THR A 95 -3.81 23.86 -8.29
C THR A 95 -3.45 22.40 -8.04
N LYS A 96 -2.17 22.12 -7.78
CA LYS A 96 -1.64 20.78 -7.49
C LYS A 96 -1.61 20.46 -6.00
N LEU A 97 -1.98 21.40 -5.12
CA LEU A 97 -1.91 21.21 -3.68
C LEU A 97 -2.82 20.05 -3.26
N GLU A 98 -2.24 19.08 -2.57
CA GLU A 98 -2.90 17.90 -2.06
C GLU A 98 -2.68 17.83 -0.55
N THR A 99 -3.74 17.55 0.20
CA THR A 99 -3.71 17.54 1.66
C THR A 99 -3.88 16.14 2.25
N TYR A 100 -4.15 15.14 1.41
CA TYR A 100 -4.36 13.76 1.82
C TYR A 100 -3.90 12.76 0.77
N ILE A 101 -3.21 11.70 1.16
CA ILE A 101 -2.76 10.64 0.24
C ILE A 101 -2.91 9.26 0.87
N LYS A 102 -3.24 8.27 0.04
CA LYS A 102 -3.34 6.85 0.42
C LYS A 102 -2.27 6.02 -0.27
N GLY A 103 -1.76 5.02 0.45
CA GLY A 103 -0.79 4.06 -0.05
C GLY A 103 -1.25 2.63 0.18
N TYR A 104 -1.02 1.75 -0.78
CA TYR A 104 -1.16 0.31 -0.63
C TYR A 104 0.16 -0.38 -0.97
N GLY A 105 0.56 -1.32 -0.12
CA GLY A 105 1.72 -2.15 -0.37
C GLY A 105 1.44 -3.30 -1.34
N LYS A 106 2.20 -4.38 -1.20
CA LYS A 106 2.03 -5.58 -2.01
C LYS A 106 0.64 -6.21 -1.85
N LYS A 107 0.04 -6.60 -2.98
CA LYS A 107 -1.22 -7.34 -2.99
C LYS A 107 -1.02 -8.80 -2.56
N LYS A 108 -1.85 -9.29 -1.64
CA LYS A 108 -1.87 -10.71 -1.23
C LYS A 108 -2.27 -11.61 -2.39
N THR A 109 -1.60 -12.75 -2.52
CA THR A 109 -1.90 -13.74 -3.55
C THR A 109 -3.12 -14.61 -3.19
N LYS A 110 -3.76 -15.22 -4.19
CA LYS A 110 -4.84 -16.21 -3.96
C LYS A 110 -4.40 -17.38 -3.08
N LYS A 111 -3.11 -17.76 -3.18
CA LYS A 111 -2.55 -18.84 -2.35
C LYS A 111 -2.53 -18.44 -0.89
N GLU A 112 -2.20 -17.20 -0.56
CA GLU A 112 -2.18 -16.71 0.84
C GLU A 112 -3.59 -16.60 1.43
N THR A 113 -4.58 -16.22 0.60
CA THR A 113 -5.93 -15.91 1.05
C THR A 113 -6.89 -17.10 1.05
N LYS A 114 -6.58 -18.18 0.31
CA LYS A 114 -7.42 -19.39 0.21
C LYS A 114 -6.82 -20.65 0.85
N ASN A 115 -5.77 -20.53 1.66
CA ASN A 115 -5.07 -21.69 2.24
C ASN A 115 -5.73 -22.21 3.54
N TYR A 116 -7.02 -22.54 3.45
CA TYR A 116 -7.71 -23.30 4.49
C TYR A 116 -7.87 -24.75 4.01
N ASN A 117 -7.36 -25.68 4.80
CA ASN A 117 -7.60 -27.09 4.55
C ASN A 117 -9.03 -27.43 5.00
N PRO A 118 -9.82 -28.12 4.16
CA PRO A 118 -11.11 -28.66 4.57
C PRO A 118 -10.95 -29.55 5.80
N ILE A 119 -11.80 -29.36 6.80
CA ILE A 119 -11.85 -30.20 7.99
C ILE A 119 -12.68 -31.44 7.65
N LYS A 120 -12.06 -32.61 7.77
CA LYS A 120 -12.70 -33.90 7.48
C LYS A 120 -13.28 -34.52 8.75
N THR A 121 -14.12 -35.53 8.57
CA THR A 121 -14.64 -36.35 9.68
C THR A 121 -13.52 -36.92 10.55
N SER A 122 -12.42 -37.37 9.95
CA SER A 122 -11.23 -37.88 10.66
C SER A 122 -10.53 -36.86 11.56
N ASP A 123 -10.75 -35.56 11.33
CA ASP A 123 -10.10 -34.48 12.09
C ASP A 123 -10.91 -34.09 13.34
N LEU A 124 -12.09 -34.69 13.52
CA LEU A 124 -13.01 -34.37 14.61
C LEU A 124 -12.64 -35.13 15.89
N LYS A 125 -12.77 -34.45 17.03
CA LYS A 125 -12.68 -35.09 18.35
C LYS A 125 -14.07 -35.51 18.80
N LEU A 126 -14.37 -36.79 18.67
CA LEU A 126 -15.65 -37.40 19.05
C LEU A 126 -15.71 -37.65 20.56
N LYS A 127 -16.88 -37.44 21.18
CA LYS A 127 -17.16 -37.77 22.57
C LYS A 127 -18.54 -38.39 22.72
N GLY A 128 -18.56 -39.62 23.22
CA GLY A 128 -19.74 -40.50 23.23
C GLY A 128 -19.44 -41.78 22.44
N LYS A 129 -20.46 -42.60 22.24
CA LYS A 129 -20.42 -43.87 21.52
C LYS A 129 -20.76 -43.62 20.05
N PHE A 130 -19.74 -43.64 19.20
CA PHE A 130 -19.89 -43.49 17.76
C PHE A 130 -19.65 -44.83 17.05
N ASP A 131 -20.46 -45.12 16.04
CA ASP A 131 -20.12 -46.11 15.02
C ASP A 131 -19.31 -45.40 13.93
N GLU A 132 -18.05 -45.79 13.78
CA GLU A 132 -17.09 -45.23 12.83
C GLU A 132 -16.95 -46.10 11.57
N LYS A 133 -17.84 -47.08 11.36
CA LYS A 133 -17.85 -47.91 10.14
C LYS A 133 -18.66 -47.25 9.04
N GLY A 134 -18.00 -46.91 7.93
CA GLY A 134 -18.66 -46.31 6.78
C GLY A 134 -19.06 -44.85 7.05
N THR A 135 -20.32 -44.60 7.43
CA THR A 135 -20.78 -43.26 7.84
C THR A 135 -20.72 -43.14 9.35
N TYR A 136 -19.88 -42.24 9.82
CA TYR A 136 -19.73 -41.97 11.25
C TYR A 136 -21.06 -41.47 11.80
N SER A 137 -21.55 -42.13 12.84
CA SER A 137 -22.87 -41.85 13.39
C SER A 137 -23.00 -42.24 14.86
N THR A 138 -24.04 -41.75 15.52
CA THR A 138 -24.36 -42.12 16.91
C THR A 138 -25.86 -42.03 17.16
N GLU A 139 -26.37 -42.92 18.01
CA GLU A 139 -27.72 -42.88 18.58
C GLU A 139 -27.71 -42.33 20.03
N GLU A 140 -26.53 -42.07 20.60
CA GLU A 140 -26.40 -41.65 21.99
C GLU A 140 -26.72 -40.17 22.14
N LYS A 141 -27.90 -39.86 22.69
CA LYS A 141 -28.28 -38.49 23.07
C LYS A 141 -27.22 -37.88 23.99
N GLY A 142 -26.75 -36.69 23.64
CA GLY A 142 -25.70 -35.97 24.36
C GLY A 142 -24.28 -36.21 23.83
N ALA A 143 -24.07 -37.21 22.96
CA ALA A 143 -22.82 -37.37 22.23
C ALA A 143 -22.56 -36.14 21.36
N TYR A 144 -21.29 -35.79 21.19
CA TYR A 144 -20.90 -34.60 20.44
C TYR A 144 -19.53 -34.78 19.79
N TYR A 145 -19.24 -33.93 18.82
CA TYR A 145 -17.89 -33.78 18.29
C TYR A 145 -17.42 -32.34 18.37
N THR A 146 -16.10 -32.17 18.41
CA THR A 146 -15.47 -30.85 18.45
C THR A 146 -14.33 -30.75 17.45
N VAL A 147 -14.09 -29.54 16.97
CA VAL A 147 -12.90 -29.20 16.20
C VAL A 147 -12.44 -27.80 16.55
N THR A 148 -11.13 -27.58 16.53
CA THR A 148 -10.53 -26.26 16.65
C THR A 148 -10.03 -25.81 15.28
N LEU A 149 -10.40 -24.61 14.89
CA LEU A 149 -9.96 -23.98 13.65
C LEU A 149 -9.33 -22.62 13.92
N ASN A 150 -8.56 -22.10 12.96
CA ASN A 150 -7.84 -20.84 13.12
C ASN A 150 -8.16 -19.89 11.96
N ALA A 151 -8.93 -18.84 12.24
CA ALA A 151 -9.19 -17.74 11.33
C ALA A 151 -7.96 -16.81 11.25
N LYS A 152 -7.40 -16.65 10.06
CA LYS A 152 -6.15 -15.89 9.85
C LYS A 152 -6.40 -14.40 9.64
N TRP A 153 -7.57 -14.02 9.13
CA TRP A 153 -7.86 -12.68 8.61
C TRP A 153 -8.95 -11.94 9.38
N GLY A 154 -9.84 -12.64 10.08
CA GLY A 154 -10.87 -12.05 10.93
C GLY A 154 -12.16 -11.66 10.22
N ASN A 155 -12.40 -12.21 9.03
CA ASN A 155 -13.60 -12.04 8.20
C ASN A 155 -13.91 -13.36 7.48
N GLU A 156 -13.71 -14.48 8.17
CA GLU A 156 -13.90 -15.81 7.62
C GLU A 156 -15.37 -16.23 7.65
N THR A 157 -15.80 -16.82 6.53
CA THR A 157 -17.03 -17.60 6.45
C THR A 157 -16.75 -19.04 6.88
N LEU A 158 -17.53 -19.54 7.83
CA LEU A 158 -17.52 -20.94 8.25
C LEU A 158 -18.72 -21.67 7.63
N GLU A 159 -18.41 -22.63 6.76
CA GLU A 159 -19.39 -23.53 6.17
C GLU A 159 -19.40 -24.86 6.93
N PHE A 160 -20.60 -25.38 7.16
CA PHE A 160 -20.86 -26.70 7.75
C PHE A 160 -21.61 -27.57 6.76
N LYS A 161 -21.05 -28.73 6.44
CA LYS A 161 -21.65 -29.76 5.60
C LYS A 161 -22.38 -30.76 6.48
N MET A 162 -23.69 -30.59 6.58
CA MET A 162 -24.54 -31.38 7.45
C MET A 162 -25.14 -32.56 6.69
N LYS A 163 -24.77 -33.78 7.07
CA LYS A 163 -25.37 -34.99 6.51
C LYS A 163 -26.77 -35.20 7.10
N ARG A 164 -27.72 -35.54 6.24
CA ARG A 164 -29.13 -35.77 6.59
C ARG A 164 -29.59 -37.13 6.12
N GLY A 165 -30.57 -37.70 6.82
CA GLY A 165 -31.14 -39.00 6.47
C GLY A 165 -32.44 -39.28 7.21
N LYS A 166 -33.07 -40.43 6.90
CA LYS A 166 -34.39 -40.79 7.43
C LYS A 166 -34.44 -40.96 8.94
N LEU A 167 -33.31 -41.31 9.57
CA LEU A 167 -33.22 -41.39 11.03
C LEU A 167 -32.58 -40.13 11.64
N GLY A 168 -32.36 -39.07 10.87
CA GLY A 168 -31.73 -37.87 11.39
C GLY A 168 -32.53 -37.25 12.54
N GLY A 169 -31.87 -36.94 13.66
CA GLY A 169 -32.47 -36.20 14.77
C GLY A 169 -32.03 -34.72 14.82
N ILE A 170 -32.12 -34.11 16.00
CA ILE A 170 -31.74 -32.70 16.22
C ILE A 170 -30.28 -32.59 16.67
N ILE A 171 -29.57 -31.61 16.14
CA ILE A 171 -28.23 -31.22 16.60
C ILE A 171 -28.20 -29.76 17.04
N SER A 172 -27.55 -29.47 18.17
CA SER A 172 -27.16 -28.12 18.59
C SER A 172 -25.73 -27.81 18.11
N VAL A 173 -25.54 -26.68 17.43
CA VAL A 173 -24.21 -26.20 17.02
C VAL A 173 -23.76 -25.03 17.89
N TYR A 174 -22.50 -25.03 18.29
CA TYR A 174 -21.89 -23.99 19.11
C TYR A 174 -20.57 -23.52 18.50
N ILE A 175 -20.30 -22.21 18.59
CA ILE A 175 -19.02 -21.57 18.31
C ILE A 175 -18.55 -20.92 19.60
N ASP A 176 -17.36 -21.29 20.08
CA ASP A 176 -16.75 -20.79 21.33
C ASP A 176 -17.71 -20.86 22.53
N ASN A 177 -18.35 -22.02 22.67
CA ASN A 177 -19.35 -22.31 23.71
C ASN A 177 -20.64 -21.47 23.63
N LYS A 178 -20.78 -20.58 22.66
CA LYS A 178 -22.04 -19.88 22.37
C LYS A 178 -22.85 -20.69 21.37
N LYS A 179 -24.11 -20.93 21.70
CA LYS A 179 -25.02 -21.65 20.80
C LYS A 179 -25.27 -20.79 19.56
N VAL A 180 -25.09 -21.39 18.39
CA VAL A 180 -25.39 -20.77 17.09
C VAL A 180 -26.85 -21.03 16.75
N ASP A 181 -27.23 -22.31 16.66
CA ASP A 181 -28.59 -22.71 16.30
C ASP A 181 -28.80 -24.21 16.57
N ASP A 182 -30.06 -24.65 16.40
CA ASP A 182 -30.47 -26.05 16.32
C ASP A 182 -30.83 -26.42 14.88
N PHE A 183 -30.40 -27.61 14.45
CA PHE A 183 -30.70 -28.10 13.11
C PHE A 183 -31.32 -29.48 13.14
N SER A 184 -32.43 -29.65 12.43
CA SER A 184 -32.96 -30.98 12.12
C SER A 184 -32.14 -31.64 11.02
N THR A 185 -31.60 -32.82 11.33
CA THR A 185 -30.85 -33.65 10.36
C THR A 185 -31.76 -34.67 9.66
N TYR A 186 -33.06 -34.66 9.93
CA TYR A 186 -34.02 -35.52 9.25
C TYR A 186 -34.12 -35.18 7.76
N SER A 187 -34.28 -36.19 6.91
CA SER A 187 -34.62 -36.06 5.50
C SER A 187 -35.13 -37.39 4.95
N ASN A 188 -36.21 -37.37 4.15
CA ASN A 188 -36.76 -38.56 3.49
C ASN A 188 -35.75 -39.29 2.58
N SER A 189 -34.72 -38.59 2.11
CA SER A 189 -33.61 -39.13 1.34
C SER A 189 -32.27 -38.72 1.94
N ALA A 190 -31.25 -39.56 1.74
CA ALA A 190 -29.89 -39.23 2.17
C ALA A 190 -29.35 -38.07 1.34
N LYS A 191 -28.98 -36.98 2.00
CA LYS A 191 -28.40 -35.79 1.35
C LYS A 191 -27.42 -35.08 2.27
N THR A 192 -26.68 -34.12 1.74
CA THR A 192 -25.80 -33.26 2.52
C THR A 192 -26.13 -31.82 2.19
N ASP A 193 -26.55 -31.07 3.20
CA ASP A 193 -26.83 -29.64 3.07
C ASP A 193 -25.57 -28.86 3.46
N THR A 194 -25.31 -27.73 2.80
CA THR A 194 -24.23 -26.81 3.18
C THR A 194 -24.86 -25.59 3.86
N ILE A 195 -24.46 -25.35 5.11
CA ILE A 195 -24.98 -24.29 5.97
C ILE A 195 -23.85 -23.32 6.26
N ILE A 196 -24.11 -22.01 6.14
CA ILE A 196 -23.18 -20.99 6.60
C ILE A 196 -23.46 -20.73 8.08
N LEU A 197 -22.54 -21.10 8.96
CA LEU A 197 -22.70 -20.89 10.40
C LEU A 197 -22.37 -19.44 10.81
N THR A 198 -21.43 -18.81 10.12
CA THR A 198 -21.08 -17.40 10.29
C THR A 198 -20.30 -16.89 9.07
N ASN A 199 -20.33 -15.58 8.84
CA ASN A 199 -19.60 -14.86 7.80
C ASN A 199 -18.58 -13.84 8.36
N THR A 200 -18.40 -13.81 9.68
CA THR A 200 -17.65 -12.77 10.42
C THR A 200 -16.81 -13.38 11.53
N LEU A 201 -16.23 -14.56 11.29
CA LEU A 201 -15.39 -15.19 12.30
C LEU A 201 -14.14 -14.33 12.53
N SER A 202 -13.94 -13.91 13.79
CA SER A 202 -12.82 -13.05 14.18
C SER A 202 -11.47 -13.73 14.00
N LYS A 203 -10.39 -12.95 13.99
CA LYS A 203 -9.04 -13.52 13.83
C LYS A 203 -8.66 -14.30 15.08
N GLY A 204 -8.19 -15.53 14.92
CA GLY A 204 -7.70 -16.38 16.00
C GLY A 204 -8.28 -17.80 15.99
N LYS A 205 -8.07 -18.51 17.11
CA LYS A 205 -8.53 -19.88 17.30
C LYS A 205 -9.98 -19.90 17.78
N HIS A 206 -10.80 -20.71 17.12
CA HIS A 206 -12.20 -20.93 17.45
C HIS A 206 -12.48 -22.40 17.65
N THR A 207 -13.37 -22.72 18.58
CA THR A 207 -13.82 -24.10 18.85
C THR A 207 -15.25 -24.28 18.41
N ILE A 208 -15.46 -25.24 17.52
CA ILE A 208 -16.79 -25.64 17.05
C ILE A 208 -17.19 -26.91 17.79
N LYS A 209 -18.42 -26.94 18.30
CA LYS A 209 -19.02 -28.12 18.92
C LYS A 209 -20.36 -28.40 18.27
N VAL A 210 -20.59 -29.65 17.90
CA VAL A 210 -21.90 -30.11 17.42
C VAL A 210 -22.35 -31.26 18.31
N LYS A 211 -23.50 -31.09 18.96
CA LYS A 211 -24.04 -32.00 19.96
C LYS A 211 -25.34 -32.61 19.45
N PHE A 212 -25.50 -33.92 19.62
CA PHE A 212 -26.75 -34.61 19.35
C PHE A 212 -27.75 -34.44 20.49
N ASP A 213 -28.93 -33.93 20.21
CA ASP A 213 -29.99 -33.69 21.21
C ASP A 213 -31.08 -34.77 21.21
N GLY A 214 -31.00 -35.73 20.29
CA GLY A 214 -31.93 -36.85 20.16
C GLY A 214 -32.87 -36.70 18.97
N GLY A 215 -34.04 -37.33 19.07
CA GLY A 215 -35.06 -37.30 18.01
C GLY A 215 -35.68 -35.93 17.82
N ASP A 216 -36.18 -35.71 16.60
CA ASP A 216 -37.06 -34.61 16.24
C ASP A 216 -38.51 -35.04 16.53
N ASP A 217 -39.20 -34.35 17.43
CA ASP A 217 -40.57 -34.71 17.85
C ASP A 217 -41.59 -34.63 16.69
N SER A 218 -41.23 -33.97 15.58
CA SER A 218 -42.07 -33.88 14.38
C SER A 218 -41.91 -35.07 13.41
N VAL A 219 -41.04 -36.02 13.73
CA VAL A 219 -40.68 -37.14 12.85
C VAL A 219 -41.10 -38.47 13.47
N ASP A 220 -41.81 -39.29 12.69
CA ASP A 220 -42.02 -40.70 13.00
C ASP A 220 -40.82 -41.52 12.51
N TYR A 221 -40.14 -42.19 13.44
CA TYR A 221 -38.95 -42.99 13.16
C TYR A 221 -39.25 -44.48 12.94
N ASP A 222 -40.52 -44.88 12.84
CA ASP A 222 -40.95 -46.28 12.65
C ASP A 222 -40.35 -47.23 13.71
N GLY A 223 -40.30 -46.77 14.97
CA GLY A 223 -39.73 -47.52 16.09
C GLY A 223 -38.20 -47.67 16.09
N LYS A 224 -37.48 -46.98 15.19
CA LYS A 224 -36.01 -46.95 15.15
C LYS A 224 -35.46 -45.78 15.97
N SER A 225 -34.24 -45.94 16.48
CA SER A 225 -33.55 -44.86 17.17
C SER A 225 -33.23 -43.70 16.21
N PRO A 226 -33.37 -42.44 16.66
CA PRO A 226 -32.83 -41.30 15.94
C PRO A 226 -31.30 -41.32 15.98
N VAL A 227 -30.68 -40.82 14.92
CA VAL A 227 -29.25 -40.89 14.65
C VAL A 227 -28.71 -39.50 14.32
N MET A 228 -27.56 -39.14 14.87
CA MET A 228 -26.72 -38.08 14.31
C MET A 228 -25.79 -38.66 13.26
N TYR A 229 -25.90 -38.20 12.01
CA TYR A 229 -24.94 -38.52 10.95
C TYR A 229 -23.87 -37.43 10.86
N ILE A 230 -22.61 -37.84 10.71
CA ILE A 230 -21.50 -36.92 10.44
C ILE A 230 -21.12 -37.00 8.96
N GLY A 231 -20.55 -38.13 8.54
CA GLY A 231 -20.01 -38.30 7.19
C GLY A 231 -19.13 -39.54 7.11
N GLY A 232 -18.61 -39.86 5.93
CA GLY A 232 -17.54 -40.85 5.82
C GLY A 232 -16.23 -40.29 6.36
N GLU A 233 -15.25 -41.16 6.66
CA GLU A 233 -13.94 -40.76 7.20
C GLU A 233 -13.29 -39.59 6.43
N LYS A 234 -13.36 -39.63 5.09
CA LYS A 234 -12.76 -38.62 4.21
C LYS A 234 -13.68 -37.45 3.86
N SER A 235 -14.94 -37.47 4.32
CA SER A 235 -15.91 -36.42 4.02
C SER A 235 -15.51 -35.10 4.68
N THR A 236 -15.61 -34.00 3.94
CA THR A 236 -15.47 -32.65 4.50
C THR A 236 -16.69 -32.30 5.33
N ILE A 237 -16.48 -31.88 6.57
CA ILE A 237 -17.52 -31.45 7.50
C ILE A 237 -17.51 -29.93 7.65
N PHE A 238 -16.34 -29.30 7.72
CA PHE A 238 -16.25 -27.83 7.77
C PHE A 238 -15.28 -27.29 6.71
N ASN A 239 -15.64 -26.13 6.16
CA ASN A 239 -14.78 -25.33 5.29
C ASN A 239 -14.70 -23.90 5.81
N GLN A 240 -13.55 -23.26 5.60
CA GLN A 240 -13.36 -21.85 5.88
C GLN A 240 -12.94 -21.13 4.61
N THR A 241 -13.53 -19.96 4.38
CA THR A 241 -13.10 -19.07 3.31
C THR A 241 -12.98 -17.66 3.85
N ALA A 242 -11.84 -17.00 3.63
CA ALA A 242 -11.70 -15.59 3.97
C ALA A 242 -12.33 -14.70 2.90
N LYS A 243 -13.14 -13.73 3.33
CA LYS A 243 -13.64 -12.67 2.45
C LYS A 243 -12.81 -11.41 2.69
N ILE A 244 -11.75 -11.27 1.91
CA ILE A 244 -10.82 -10.15 2.02
C ILE A 244 -11.20 -9.08 0.99
N THR A 245 -11.49 -7.87 1.45
CA THR A 245 -11.93 -6.74 0.61
C THR A 245 -11.22 -5.44 0.99
N GLY A 246 -11.15 -4.46 0.06
CA GLY A 246 -10.58 -3.15 0.34
C GLY A 246 -9.09 -3.21 0.71
N ALA A 247 -8.71 -2.49 1.77
CA ALA A 247 -7.33 -2.39 2.25
C ALA A 247 -6.76 -3.76 2.69
N ASP A 248 -7.61 -4.65 3.21
CA ASP A 248 -7.17 -5.97 3.69
C ASP A 248 -6.60 -6.85 2.58
N ILE A 249 -6.85 -6.53 1.31
CA ILE A 249 -6.28 -7.27 0.17
C ILE A 249 -4.75 -7.06 0.10
N TYR A 250 -4.22 -6.02 0.72
CA TYR A 250 -2.81 -5.66 0.70
C TYR A 250 -2.12 -6.08 2.00
N HIS A 251 -0.81 -6.29 1.95
CA HIS A 251 0.00 -6.60 3.13
C HIS A 251 0.14 -5.40 4.06
N THR A 252 0.22 -4.21 3.48
CA THR A 252 0.34 -2.94 4.18
C THR A 252 -0.60 -1.90 3.56
N TYR A 253 -1.10 -1.00 4.41
CA TYR A 253 -1.90 0.15 4.04
C TYR A 253 -1.45 1.29 4.93
N ALA A 254 -1.30 2.48 4.35
CA ALA A 254 -0.98 3.68 5.09
C ALA A 254 -1.73 4.87 4.49
N GLU A 255 -1.93 5.88 5.32
CA GLU A 255 -2.42 7.18 4.90
C GLU A 255 -1.62 8.31 5.54
N TYR A 256 -1.59 9.45 4.86
CA TYR A 256 -0.94 10.65 5.36
C TYR A 256 -1.85 11.86 5.13
N GLN A 257 -2.01 12.66 6.19
CA GLN A 257 -2.69 13.94 6.20
C GLN A 257 -1.65 15.03 6.43
N SER A 258 -1.67 16.05 5.58
CA SER A 258 -0.85 17.24 5.74
C SER A 258 -1.32 18.08 6.93
N PRO A 259 -0.45 18.92 7.53
CA PRO A 259 -0.89 19.98 8.45
C PRO A 259 -1.97 20.91 7.86
N LEU A 260 -2.09 21.00 6.53
CA LEU A 260 -3.12 21.77 5.83
C LEU A 260 -4.43 20.98 5.58
N TYR A 261 -4.55 19.77 6.12
CA TYR A 261 -5.73 18.93 5.96
C TYR A 261 -6.98 19.57 6.58
N ASP A 262 -8.07 19.53 5.82
CA ASP A 262 -9.40 19.94 6.25
C ASP A 262 -10.35 18.75 6.09
N ASP A 263 -11.01 18.39 7.19
CA ASP A 263 -11.99 17.30 7.24
C ASP A 263 -13.16 17.52 6.27
N PHE A 264 -13.51 18.79 5.99
CA PHE A 264 -14.66 19.13 5.14
C PHE A 264 -14.29 19.26 3.67
N THR A 265 -13.06 19.67 3.34
CA THR A 265 -12.59 19.85 1.97
C THR A 265 -11.24 19.15 1.68
N PRO A 266 -11.15 17.82 1.89
CA PRO A 266 -9.90 17.11 1.69
C PRO A 266 -9.50 17.12 0.20
N ARG A 267 -8.25 17.49 -0.07
CA ARG A 267 -7.68 17.48 -1.43
C ARG A 267 -6.86 16.21 -1.60
N GLN A 268 -7.52 15.16 -2.10
CA GLN A 268 -6.92 13.83 -2.18
C GLN A 268 -5.98 13.69 -3.38
N ALA A 269 -4.74 13.28 -3.09
CA ALA A 269 -3.73 12.88 -4.05
C ALA A 269 -4.02 11.53 -4.69
N LYS A 270 -3.34 11.27 -5.81
CA LYS A 270 -3.41 9.97 -6.47
C LYS A 270 -2.86 8.87 -5.54
N THR A 271 -3.60 7.77 -5.41
CA THR A 271 -3.19 6.63 -4.59
C THR A 271 -1.86 6.06 -5.06
N VAL A 272 -0.97 5.80 -4.11
CA VAL A 272 0.33 5.17 -4.35
C VAL A 272 0.21 3.66 -4.17
N TYR A 273 0.79 2.90 -5.11
CA TYR A 273 0.98 1.46 -4.98
C TYR A 273 2.48 1.19 -4.94
N ASP A 274 2.95 0.51 -3.91
CA ASP A 274 4.35 0.14 -3.76
C ASP A 274 4.50 -1.30 -3.26
N ASP A 275 4.74 -2.22 -4.19
CA ASP A 275 4.89 -3.64 -3.88
C ASP A 275 6.14 -3.96 -3.03
N ASN A 276 7.07 -3.00 -2.86
CA ASN A 276 8.30 -3.18 -2.07
C ASN A 276 8.17 -2.63 -0.65
N ALA A 277 7.12 -1.86 -0.33
CA ALA A 277 6.90 -1.36 1.02
C ALA A 277 6.42 -2.50 1.92
N GLU A 278 7.31 -3.00 2.78
CA GLU A 278 7.04 -4.14 3.67
C GLU A 278 6.37 -3.69 4.96
N THR A 279 6.55 -2.43 5.36
CA THR A 279 6.01 -1.86 6.59
C THR A 279 5.13 -0.64 6.35
N GLU A 280 4.25 -0.34 7.31
CA GLU A 280 3.43 0.87 7.29
C GLU A 280 4.29 2.15 7.37
N GLU A 281 5.40 2.11 8.13
CA GLU A 281 6.30 3.25 8.31
C GLU A 281 7.03 3.62 7.02
N GLU A 282 7.55 2.63 6.30
CA GLU A 282 8.16 2.83 4.97
C GLU A 282 7.15 3.41 3.99
N LEU A 283 5.94 2.84 3.94
CA LEU A 283 4.89 3.33 3.06
C LEU A 283 4.52 4.77 3.40
N LYS A 284 4.39 5.11 4.69
CA LYS A 284 4.10 6.47 5.15
C LYS A 284 5.22 7.45 4.81
N ALA A 285 6.49 7.03 4.84
CA ALA A 285 7.61 7.86 4.40
C ALA A 285 7.56 8.14 2.89
N ILE A 286 7.14 7.16 2.08
CA ILE A 286 6.92 7.32 0.65
C ILE A 286 5.74 8.27 0.39
N LEU A 287 4.66 8.15 1.16
CA LEU A 287 3.51 9.04 1.06
C LEU A 287 3.86 10.51 1.34
N LYS A 288 4.65 10.78 2.37
CA LYS A 288 5.16 12.12 2.71
C LYS A 288 6.07 12.70 1.62
N GLU A 289 6.86 11.85 0.95
CA GLU A 289 7.71 12.30 -0.16
C GLU A 289 6.88 12.69 -1.39
N LYS A 290 5.81 11.94 -1.67
CA LYS A 290 5.01 12.07 -2.89
C LYS A 290 3.90 13.12 -2.81
N ILE A 291 3.35 13.39 -1.64
CA ILE A 291 2.31 14.40 -1.48
C ILE A 291 2.86 15.79 -1.81
N HIS A 292 2.07 16.59 -2.51
CA HIS A 292 2.40 17.98 -2.81
C HIS A 292 1.58 18.88 -1.89
N ASP A 293 2.01 19.02 -0.64
CA ASP A 293 1.28 19.71 0.41
C ASP A 293 1.76 21.15 0.70
N GLU A 294 2.52 21.71 -0.24
CA GLU A 294 2.92 23.12 -0.27
C GLU A 294 2.46 23.78 -1.57
N PRO A 295 2.14 25.09 -1.58
CA PRO A 295 1.85 25.81 -2.83
C PRO A 295 3.09 25.89 -3.72
N ASP A 296 2.90 25.76 -5.03
CA ASP A 296 3.93 26.10 -6.02
C ASP A 296 4.16 27.63 -5.98
N VAL A 297 5.40 28.06 -5.79
CA VAL A 297 5.83 29.46 -5.78
C VAL A 297 6.89 29.64 -6.87
N GLU A 298 6.66 30.58 -7.77
CA GLU A 298 7.61 31.03 -8.79
C GLU A 298 7.92 32.50 -8.58
N VAL A 299 9.22 32.85 -8.54
CA VAL A 299 9.65 34.24 -8.38
C VAL A 299 10.67 34.61 -9.43
N SER A 300 10.39 35.66 -10.20
CA SER A 300 11.35 36.27 -11.13
C SER A 300 11.78 37.63 -10.58
N THR A 301 13.08 37.84 -10.42
CA THR A 301 13.60 39.08 -9.85
C THR A 301 14.97 39.49 -10.38
N ASN A 302 15.27 40.79 -10.37
CA ASN A 302 16.63 41.29 -10.53
C ASN A 302 17.28 41.33 -9.14
N TYR A 303 18.27 40.47 -8.92
CA TYR A 303 18.93 40.43 -7.63
C TYR A 303 20.01 41.52 -7.57
N ILE A 304 19.92 42.38 -6.55
CA ILE A 304 20.83 43.52 -6.31
C ILE A 304 21.54 43.42 -4.95
N GLY A 305 21.48 42.26 -4.30
CA GLY A 305 22.15 42.03 -3.00
C GLY A 305 23.66 41.85 -3.13
N TYR A 306 24.33 41.70 -1.98
CA TYR A 306 25.79 41.59 -1.91
C TYR A 306 26.28 40.15 -2.12
N ASP A 307 25.44 39.15 -1.82
CA ASP A 307 25.79 37.75 -2.01
C ASP A 307 25.80 37.34 -3.50
N THR A 308 26.70 36.42 -3.85
CA THR A 308 26.71 35.86 -5.21
C THR A 308 25.77 34.67 -5.28
N ILE A 309 24.60 34.87 -5.89
CA ILE A 309 23.65 33.79 -6.17
C ILE A 309 24.17 32.89 -7.31
N LYS A 310 24.19 31.58 -7.05
CA LYS A 310 24.66 30.53 -7.97
C LYS A 310 23.52 29.57 -8.30
N GLU A 311 23.71 28.73 -9.30
CA GLU A 311 22.71 27.73 -9.75
C GLU A 311 22.30 26.77 -8.62
N ASN A 312 23.21 26.51 -7.69
CA ASN A 312 22.97 25.64 -6.54
C ASN A 312 22.54 26.41 -5.28
N SER A 313 22.15 27.68 -5.40
CA SER A 313 21.68 28.46 -4.26
C SER A 313 20.22 28.13 -3.93
N LYS A 314 19.96 27.97 -2.65
CA LYS A 314 18.63 27.98 -2.04
C LYS A 314 18.52 29.26 -1.23
N VAL A 315 17.39 29.95 -1.32
CA VAL A 315 17.17 31.21 -0.61
C VAL A 315 15.86 31.18 0.14
N ARG A 316 15.82 31.86 1.28
CA ARG A 316 14.57 32.11 1.99
C ARG A 316 13.87 33.31 1.37
N LEU A 317 12.66 33.10 0.88
CA LEU A 317 11.83 34.12 0.29
C LEU A 317 10.79 34.62 1.32
N ILE A 318 10.81 35.92 1.60
CA ILE A 318 9.90 36.57 2.53
C ILE A 318 9.02 37.56 1.75
N HIS A 319 7.76 37.18 1.54
CA HIS A 319 6.79 38.02 0.83
C HIS A 319 5.70 38.51 1.78
N ARG A 320 5.97 39.63 2.46
CA ARG A 320 5.08 40.20 3.49
C ARG A 320 3.63 40.41 3.01
N PRO A 321 3.36 40.95 1.80
CA PRO A 321 1.97 41.19 1.36
C PRO A 321 1.12 39.93 1.19
N MET A 322 1.73 38.80 0.84
CA MET A 322 1.03 37.51 0.66
C MET A 322 1.25 36.57 1.84
N ASN A 323 1.91 37.06 2.90
CA ASN A 323 2.17 36.36 4.15
C ASN A 323 2.78 34.94 3.98
N PHE A 324 3.68 34.75 3.01
CA PHE A 324 4.43 33.50 2.88
C PHE A 324 5.92 33.71 3.12
N ASN A 325 6.52 32.68 3.72
CA ASN A 325 7.91 32.61 4.14
C ASN A 325 8.41 31.20 3.82
N THR A 326 8.98 31.03 2.65
CA THR A 326 9.30 29.71 2.10
C THR A 326 10.71 29.67 1.54
N GLU A 327 11.31 28.49 1.54
CA GLU A 327 12.55 28.25 0.81
C GLU A 327 12.23 28.08 -0.68
N VAL A 328 13.05 28.68 -1.53
CA VAL A 328 13.00 28.52 -2.98
C VAL A 328 14.40 28.26 -3.52
N ASN A 329 14.48 27.45 -4.56
CA ASN A 329 15.73 27.10 -5.21
C ASN A 329 15.90 27.95 -6.48
N VAL A 330 17.14 28.24 -6.86
CA VAL A 330 17.43 28.84 -8.17
C VAL A 330 17.05 27.84 -9.26
N VAL A 331 16.21 28.29 -10.20
CA VAL A 331 15.77 27.51 -11.37
C VAL A 331 16.43 28.02 -12.63
N LYS A 332 16.68 29.33 -12.72
CA LYS A 332 17.34 29.96 -13.86
C LYS A 332 18.17 31.17 -13.45
N LEU A 333 19.34 31.29 -14.05
CA LEU A 333 20.18 32.49 -13.98
C LEU A 333 20.38 33.04 -15.39
N THR A 334 20.00 34.28 -15.63
CA THR A 334 20.25 34.97 -16.89
C THR A 334 21.24 36.09 -16.64
N ARG A 335 22.49 35.86 -17.06
CA ARG A 335 23.56 36.86 -17.01
C ARG A 335 23.63 37.56 -18.36
N LYS A 336 23.61 38.89 -18.33
CA LYS A 336 23.88 39.69 -19.52
C LYS A 336 25.38 39.79 -19.75
N HIS A 337 25.77 40.20 -20.96
CA HIS A 337 27.18 40.40 -21.31
C HIS A 337 27.85 41.32 -20.27
N PRO A 338 29.08 41.02 -19.79
CA PRO A 338 29.73 41.78 -18.72
C PRO A 338 29.82 43.29 -18.98
N GLU A 339 29.90 43.70 -20.25
CA GLU A 339 29.99 45.10 -20.67
C GLU A 339 28.67 45.88 -20.60
N LEU A 340 27.51 45.19 -20.49
CA LEU A 340 26.21 45.85 -20.41
C LEU A 340 25.90 46.36 -18.98
N HIS A 341 26.72 45.99 -17.98
CA HIS A 341 26.58 46.40 -16.57
C HIS A 341 25.16 46.26 -15.99
N GLU A 342 24.39 45.30 -16.50
CA GLU A 342 23.03 45.04 -16.05
C GLU A 342 22.99 43.98 -14.93
N PRO A 343 22.08 44.09 -13.95
CA PRO A 343 21.92 43.09 -12.91
C PRO A 343 21.56 41.71 -13.47
N THR A 344 21.94 40.66 -12.75
CA THR A 344 21.55 39.29 -13.11
C THR A 344 20.07 39.08 -12.83
N GLU A 345 19.35 38.56 -13.82
CA GLU A 345 17.96 38.13 -13.66
C GLU A 345 17.94 36.70 -13.13
N ILE A 346 17.17 36.47 -12.06
CA ILE A 346 17.11 35.19 -11.36
C ILE A 346 15.65 34.74 -11.24
N ASP A 347 15.40 33.50 -11.66
CA ASP A 347 14.14 32.83 -11.42
C ASP A 347 14.32 31.78 -10.31
N PHE A 348 13.43 31.83 -9.33
CA PHE A 348 13.35 30.90 -8.22
C PHE A 348 12.07 30.08 -8.28
N GLY A 349 12.12 28.87 -7.75
CA GLY A 349 10.95 28.03 -7.56
C GLY A 349 11.12 26.97 -6.47
N ASN A 350 10.00 26.50 -5.93
CA ASN A 350 9.95 25.34 -5.02
C ASN A 350 9.32 24.10 -5.66
N SER A 351 8.84 24.21 -6.91
CA SER A 351 8.22 23.08 -7.61
C SER A 351 9.27 22.01 -7.93
N LYS A 352 9.01 20.78 -7.48
CA LYS A 352 9.88 19.61 -7.74
C LYS A 352 10.06 19.31 -9.25
N VAL A 353 9.18 19.83 -10.10
CA VAL A 353 9.09 19.47 -11.53
C VAL A 353 10.04 20.26 -12.43
N ASN A 354 10.58 21.41 -11.99
CA ASN A 354 11.12 22.41 -12.92
C ASN A 354 12.65 22.60 -12.95
N ILE A 355 13.45 21.79 -12.25
CA ILE A 355 14.92 21.96 -12.25
C ILE A 355 15.59 21.33 -13.50
N LEU A 356 14.85 20.53 -14.29
CA LEU A 356 15.38 19.64 -15.33
C LEU A 356 15.85 20.32 -16.63
N LYS A 357 15.84 21.65 -16.73
CA LYS A 357 16.33 22.37 -17.91
C LYS A 357 17.14 23.61 -17.53
N LEU A 358 18.30 23.40 -16.93
CA LEU A 358 19.39 24.37 -17.08
C LEU A 358 19.94 24.20 -18.50
N GLN A 359 19.46 25.04 -19.42
CA GLN A 359 19.99 25.12 -20.78
C GLN A 359 21.44 25.61 -20.73
N GLN A 360 22.26 24.96 -21.56
CA GLN A 360 23.65 25.29 -21.84
C GLN A 360 23.86 26.81 -22.01
N ILE A 361 24.83 27.34 -21.27
CA ILE A 361 25.49 28.63 -21.55
C ILE A 361 26.26 28.52 -22.85
#